data_AF-M3YH21-F1
#
_entry.id   AF-M3YH21-F1
#
_cell.length_a   1.000
_cell.length_b   1.000
_cell.length_c   1.000
_cell.angle_alpha   90.00
_cell.angle_beta   90.00
_cell.angle_gamma   90.00
#
_symmetry.space_group_name_H-M   'P 1'
#
loop_
_entity.id
_entity.type
_entity.pdbx_description
1 polymer ?
#
loop_
_entity_poly.entity_id
_entity_poly.type
_entity_poly.pdbx_seq_one_letter_code
_entity_poly.pdbx_strand_id
1 'polypeptide(L)'
;EPTATPEASSQHKNELKEKKADLLDFPPKLVGEQLTYMDAELFKKVVLHQCLGSIWSQRNRPGNEHLAPTVRAAIAQFNAVASCIVPTCFGNPSMTARDRAVVVDHYFIQGGAVCQILGNYSSLHAILVALQSVSIHCLKRTWDNVSRKNFQTFKNLCREDNPPGRELPIKLSQFYKSLQRRQPPGQKVQKRLPKKGVVPYIVTFLIDLVMLETAKGNEINHSKNNKDQEYRVLTDIMLLQAAAGNYCLEP
;
A
#
# COMPACT_ATOMS: atom_id res chain seq x y z
N GLU A 1 -1.22 -22.66 -71.67
CA GLU A 1 -1.70 -21.85 -70.53
C GLU A 1 -3.22 -21.88 -70.54
N PRO A 2 -3.86 -22.22 -69.42
CA PRO A 2 -3.80 -21.43 -68.20
C PRO A 2 -3.31 -22.20 -66.97
N THR A 3 -2.62 -21.46 -66.11
CA THR A 3 -1.95 -21.88 -64.88
C THR A 3 -2.95 -21.94 -63.73
N ALA A 4 -2.88 -23.02 -62.95
CA ALA A 4 -3.67 -23.27 -61.76
C ALA A 4 -3.47 -22.20 -60.67
N THR A 5 -4.57 -21.67 -60.16
CA THR A 5 -4.65 -20.95 -58.88
C THR A 5 -4.59 -21.94 -57.73
N PRO A 6 -3.69 -21.79 -56.74
CA PRO A 6 -3.71 -22.64 -55.56
C PRO A 6 -4.73 -22.13 -54.54
N GLU A 7 -5.49 -23.08 -54.01
CA GLU A 7 -6.45 -22.93 -52.93
C GLU A 7 -5.80 -22.31 -51.69
N ALA A 8 -6.34 -21.18 -51.24
CA ALA A 8 -5.98 -20.58 -49.97
C ALA A 8 -6.59 -21.43 -48.83
N SER A 9 -5.79 -22.37 -48.30
CA SER A 9 -6.11 -23.08 -47.07
C SER A 9 -6.16 -22.10 -45.90
N SER A 10 -7.39 -21.86 -45.42
CA SER A 10 -7.71 -21.19 -44.17
C SER A 10 -6.92 -21.79 -43.00
N GLN A 11 -5.84 -21.13 -42.61
CA GLN A 11 -5.16 -21.40 -41.35
C GLN A 11 -6.00 -20.80 -40.22
N HIS A 12 -6.81 -21.63 -39.57
CA HIS A 12 -7.34 -21.36 -38.24
C HIS A 12 -6.18 -21.23 -37.25
N LYS A 13 -5.64 -20.02 -37.09
CA LYS A 13 -4.84 -19.67 -35.92
C LYS A 13 -5.79 -19.57 -34.74
N ASN A 14 -5.92 -20.66 -34.00
CA ASN A 14 -6.43 -20.65 -32.64
C ASN A 14 -5.46 -19.83 -31.78
N GLU A 15 -5.67 -18.51 -31.73
CA GLU A 15 -5.17 -17.68 -30.66
C GLU A 15 -5.88 -18.13 -29.38
N LEU A 16 -5.20 -19.00 -28.61
CA LEU A 16 -5.45 -19.14 -27.18
C LEU A 16 -5.27 -17.76 -26.57
N LYS A 17 -6.37 -16.99 -26.48
CA LYS A 17 -6.46 -15.88 -25.55
C LYS A 17 -6.18 -16.48 -24.18
N GLU A 18 -4.98 -16.26 -23.67
CA GLU A 18 -4.72 -16.40 -22.24
C GLU A 18 -5.83 -15.64 -21.53
N LYS A 19 -6.76 -16.37 -20.91
CA LYS A 19 -7.74 -15.77 -20.01
C LYS A 19 -6.91 -15.17 -18.89
N LYS A 20 -6.74 -13.85 -18.93
CA LYS A 20 -6.15 -13.08 -17.85
C LYS A 20 -6.94 -13.43 -16.59
N ALA A 21 -6.29 -14.09 -15.63
CA ALA A 21 -6.93 -14.49 -14.38
C ALA A 21 -7.55 -13.25 -13.72
N ASP A 22 -8.79 -13.37 -13.25
CA ASP A 22 -9.45 -12.31 -12.51
C ASP A 22 -8.86 -12.27 -11.09
N LEU A 23 -8.80 -11.09 -10.47
CA LEU A 23 -8.42 -10.96 -9.06
C LEU A 23 -9.29 -11.85 -8.17
N LEU A 24 -10.53 -12.08 -8.61
CA LEU A 24 -11.51 -12.92 -7.94
C LEU A 24 -11.17 -14.42 -8.00
N ASP A 25 -10.24 -14.86 -8.84
CA ASP A 25 -9.88 -16.28 -8.93
C ASP A 25 -8.98 -16.75 -7.77
N PHE A 26 -8.46 -15.81 -6.96
CA PHE A 26 -7.49 -16.09 -5.90
C PHE A 26 -8.07 -15.97 -4.49
N PRO A 27 -7.63 -16.79 -3.52
CA PRO A 27 -8.10 -16.68 -2.15
C PRO A 27 -7.64 -15.34 -1.51
N PRO A 28 -8.43 -14.73 -0.62
CA PRO A 28 -8.12 -13.41 -0.03
C PRO A 28 -6.79 -13.39 0.71
N LYS A 29 -6.39 -14.53 1.29
CA LYS A 29 -5.09 -14.72 1.91
C LYS A 29 -3.95 -14.49 0.90
N LEU A 30 -4.02 -15.15 -0.25
CA LEU A 30 -2.99 -15.03 -1.29
C LEU A 30 -2.95 -13.60 -1.84
N VAL A 31 -4.11 -12.98 -2.06
CA VAL A 31 -4.18 -11.56 -2.47
C VAL A 31 -3.46 -10.66 -1.46
N GLY A 32 -3.75 -10.81 -0.16
CA GLY A 32 -3.09 -10.03 0.88
C GLY A 32 -1.57 -10.29 0.98
N GLU A 33 -1.14 -11.54 0.83
CA GLU A 33 0.28 -11.92 0.79
C GLU A 33 1.00 -11.30 -0.41
N GLN A 34 0.42 -11.36 -1.60
CA GLN A 34 1.02 -10.81 -2.82
C GLN A 34 1.03 -9.28 -2.82
N LEU A 35 -0.03 -8.63 -2.35
CA LEU A 35 -0.03 -7.17 -2.12
C LEU A 35 1.09 -6.77 -1.16
N THR A 36 1.26 -7.53 -0.08
CA THR A 36 2.32 -7.29 0.90
C THR A 36 3.72 -7.51 0.32
N TYR A 37 3.91 -8.55 -0.48
CA TYR A 37 5.18 -8.80 -1.17
C TYR A 37 5.56 -7.62 -2.07
N MET A 38 4.65 -7.19 -2.96
CA MET A 38 4.87 -6.08 -3.89
C MET A 38 5.16 -4.77 -3.15
N ASP A 39 4.35 -4.44 -2.15
CA ASP A 39 4.54 -3.23 -1.35
C ASP A 39 5.85 -3.25 -0.56
N ALA A 40 6.22 -4.39 0.03
CA ALA A 40 7.46 -4.53 0.78
C ALA A 40 8.69 -4.38 -0.12
N GLU A 41 8.66 -4.98 -1.32
CA GLU A 41 9.73 -4.84 -2.31
C GLU A 41 9.97 -3.38 -2.73
N LEU A 42 8.89 -2.64 -2.97
CA LEU A 42 8.98 -1.23 -3.31
C LEU A 42 9.44 -0.38 -2.13
N PHE A 43 8.88 -0.61 -0.94
CA PHE A 43 9.21 0.15 0.26
C PHE A 43 10.67 -0.03 0.68
N LYS A 44 11.22 -1.25 0.60
CA LYS A 44 12.66 -1.52 0.85
C LYS A 44 13.58 -0.74 -0.11
N LYS A 45 13.11 -0.43 -1.33
CA LYS A 45 13.87 0.30 -2.36
C LYS A 45 13.71 1.82 -2.26
N VAL A 46 12.85 2.33 -1.37
CA VAL A 46 12.68 3.77 -1.17
C VAL A 46 13.98 4.43 -0.72
N VAL A 47 14.41 5.45 -1.45
CA VAL A 47 15.59 6.25 -1.12
C VAL A 47 15.19 7.42 -0.23
N LEU A 48 15.73 7.50 0.98
CA LEU A 48 15.36 8.52 1.99
C LEU A 48 15.51 9.96 1.49
N HIS A 49 16.57 10.26 0.74
CA HIS A 49 16.80 11.58 0.17
C HIS A 49 15.64 12.03 -0.74
N GLN A 50 15.00 11.08 -1.42
CA GLN A 50 13.83 11.36 -2.28
C GLN A 50 12.57 11.73 -1.48
N CYS A 51 12.52 11.37 -0.19
CA CYS A 51 11.41 11.70 0.71
C CYS A 51 11.50 13.13 1.28
N LEU A 52 12.68 13.77 1.23
CA LEU A 52 12.89 15.11 1.77
C LEU A 52 11.83 16.09 1.24
N GLY A 53 11.28 16.93 2.12
CA GLY A 53 10.25 17.89 1.74
C GLY A 53 10.71 18.82 0.62
N SER A 54 11.98 19.23 0.64
CA SER A 54 12.61 20.05 -0.41
C SER A 54 12.67 19.38 -1.77
N ILE A 55 12.76 18.04 -1.83
CA ILE A 55 12.77 17.27 -3.09
C ILE A 55 11.34 16.91 -3.51
N TRP A 56 10.57 16.31 -2.59
CA TRP A 56 9.23 15.80 -2.87
C TRP A 56 8.24 16.91 -3.24
N SER A 57 8.36 18.11 -2.65
CA SER A 57 7.51 19.26 -3.00
C SER A 57 7.69 19.74 -4.44
N GLN A 58 8.86 19.51 -5.04
CA GLN A 58 9.19 19.98 -6.39
C GLN A 58 8.75 19.03 -7.50
N ARG A 59 8.26 17.83 -7.16
CA ARG A 59 7.94 16.74 -8.11
C ARG A 59 6.95 17.10 -9.22
N ASN A 60 6.06 18.07 -8.98
CA ASN A 60 5.02 18.46 -9.94
C ASN A 60 5.45 19.67 -10.80
N ARG A 61 6.65 20.19 -10.61
CA ARG A 61 7.17 21.29 -11.44
C ARG A 61 7.61 20.75 -12.81
N PRO A 62 7.40 21.51 -13.90
CA PRO A 62 7.91 21.11 -15.22
C PRO A 62 9.41 20.81 -15.18
N GLY A 63 9.83 19.71 -15.81
CA GLY A 63 11.23 19.25 -15.83
C GLY A 63 11.64 18.35 -14.64
N ASN A 64 10.82 18.26 -13.59
CA ASN A 64 11.13 17.49 -12.38
C ASN A 64 10.47 16.10 -12.32
N GLU A 65 10.02 15.57 -13.45
CA GLU A 65 9.34 14.27 -13.54
C GLU A 65 10.22 13.09 -13.07
N HIS A 66 11.53 13.26 -13.20
CA HIS A 66 12.55 12.31 -12.77
C HIS A 66 12.85 12.36 -11.27
N LEU A 67 12.27 13.32 -10.52
CA LEU A 67 12.48 13.40 -9.08
C LEU A 67 11.74 12.27 -8.35
N ALA A 68 12.40 11.77 -7.31
CA ALA A 68 11.85 10.80 -6.38
C ALA A 68 11.26 9.50 -7.02
N PRO A 69 11.96 8.85 -7.98
CA PRO A 69 11.40 7.71 -8.72
C PRO A 69 10.98 6.53 -7.83
N THR A 70 11.73 6.25 -6.75
CA THR A 70 11.41 5.14 -5.84
C THR A 70 10.18 5.42 -4.99
N VAL A 71 10.00 6.68 -4.56
CA VAL A 71 8.81 7.13 -3.84
C VAL A 71 7.59 7.12 -4.77
N ARG A 72 7.77 7.60 -6.02
CA ARG A 72 6.71 7.56 -7.05
C ARG A 72 6.28 6.12 -7.34
N ALA A 73 7.21 5.16 -7.39
CA ALA A 73 6.88 3.75 -7.59
C ALA A 73 6.02 3.18 -6.44
N ALA A 74 6.38 3.45 -5.18
CA ALA A 74 5.58 3.03 -4.03
C ALA A 74 4.17 3.65 -4.03
N ILE A 75 4.05 4.93 -4.40
CA ILE A 75 2.74 5.61 -4.51
C ILE A 75 1.95 5.09 -5.72
N ALA A 76 2.61 4.79 -6.84
CA ALA A 76 1.96 4.21 -8.00
C ALA A 76 1.34 2.85 -7.67
N GLN A 77 2.04 2.02 -6.90
CA GLN A 77 1.49 0.75 -6.39
C GLN A 77 0.26 0.98 -5.51
N PHE A 78 0.34 1.88 -4.52
CA PHE A 78 -0.81 2.25 -3.69
C PHE A 78 -2.01 2.70 -4.55
N ASN A 79 -1.78 3.57 -5.53
CA ASN A 79 -2.81 4.07 -6.42
C ASN A 79 -3.38 2.97 -7.32
N ALA A 80 -2.56 2.02 -7.78
CA ALA A 80 -3.01 0.88 -8.56
C ALA A 80 -3.95 -0.01 -7.75
N VAL A 81 -3.61 -0.28 -6.49
CA VAL A 81 -4.48 -1.02 -5.55
C VAL A 81 -5.79 -0.26 -5.31
N ALA A 82 -5.74 1.03 -4.96
CA ALA A 82 -6.96 1.80 -4.70
C ALA A 82 -7.86 1.91 -5.95
N SER A 83 -7.25 2.09 -7.12
CA SER A 83 -7.98 2.32 -8.38
C SER A 83 -8.57 1.05 -8.97
N CYS A 84 -8.02 -0.15 -8.69
CA CYS A 84 -8.57 -1.39 -9.21
C CYS A 84 -9.82 -1.86 -8.44
N ILE A 85 -9.99 -1.44 -7.19
CA ILE A 85 -11.06 -1.92 -6.31
C ILE A 85 -12.44 -1.52 -6.80
N VAL A 86 -12.64 -0.25 -7.13
CA VAL A 86 -13.93 0.26 -7.60
C VAL A 86 -14.43 -0.51 -8.83
N PRO A 87 -13.67 -0.58 -9.95
CA PRO A 87 -14.10 -1.35 -11.12
C PRO A 87 -14.26 -2.84 -10.83
N THR A 88 -13.44 -3.44 -9.95
CA THR A 88 -13.61 -4.85 -9.55
C THR A 88 -14.92 -5.07 -8.76
N CYS A 89 -15.28 -4.14 -7.87
CA CYS A 89 -16.55 -4.17 -7.13
C CYS A 89 -17.76 -4.04 -8.05
N PHE A 90 -17.68 -3.23 -9.11
CA PHE A 90 -18.75 -3.11 -10.09
C PHE A 90 -18.79 -4.29 -11.06
N GLY A 91 -17.61 -4.82 -11.40
CA GLY A 91 -17.40 -5.94 -12.32
C GLY A 91 -18.22 -5.81 -13.60
N ASN A 92 -18.90 -6.89 -13.99
CA ASN A 92 -19.72 -6.90 -15.19
C ASN A 92 -21.10 -6.23 -14.94
N PRO A 93 -21.75 -5.63 -15.97
CA PRO A 93 -23.06 -5.01 -15.82
C PRO A 93 -24.17 -5.96 -15.34
N SER A 94 -23.98 -7.28 -15.47
CA SER A 94 -24.92 -8.30 -14.98
C SER A 94 -24.79 -8.61 -13.48
N MET A 95 -23.76 -8.10 -12.79
CA MET A 95 -23.55 -8.38 -11.37
C MET A 95 -24.69 -7.81 -10.53
N THR A 96 -25.32 -8.68 -9.75
CA THR A 96 -26.34 -8.29 -8.78
C THR A 96 -25.71 -7.62 -7.57
N ALA A 97 -26.54 -7.00 -6.71
CA ALA A 97 -26.06 -6.46 -5.44
C ALA A 97 -25.44 -7.53 -4.53
N ARG A 98 -25.90 -8.79 -4.65
CA ARG A 98 -25.36 -9.92 -3.90
C ARG A 98 -23.99 -10.33 -4.42
N ASP A 99 -23.80 -10.38 -5.74
CA ASP A 99 -22.50 -10.72 -6.34
C ASP A 99 -21.45 -9.68 -5.96
N ARG A 100 -21.81 -8.40 -6.02
CA ARG A 100 -20.93 -7.31 -5.55
C ARG A 100 -20.64 -7.40 -4.06
N ALA A 101 -21.60 -7.85 -3.25
CA ALA A 101 -21.39 -8.03 -1.82
C ALA A 101 -20.37 -9.14 -1.55
N VAL A 102 -20.38 -10.23 -2.33
CA VAL A 102 -19.33 -11.26 -2.26
C VAL A 102 -17.97 -10.66 -2.58
N VAL A 103 -17.86 -9.82 -3.59
CA VAL A 103 -16.59 -9.15 -3.93
C VAL A 103 -16.09 -8.26 -2.78
N VAL A 104 -16.94 -7.36 -2.28
CA VAL A 104 -16.62 -6.48 -1.14
C VAL A 104 -16.24 -7.30 0.08
N ASP A 105 -17.05 -8.31 0.40
CA ASP A 105 -16.95 -9.07 1.63
C ASP A 105 -15.75 -10.02 1.63
N HIS A 106 -15.66 -10.87 0.61
CA HIS A 106 -14.67 -11.92 0.53
C HIS A 106 -13.29 -11.36 0.15
N TYR A 107 -13.20 -10.45 -0.82
CA TYR A 107 -11.88 -10.06 -1.36
C TYR A 107 -11.30 -8.84 -0.67
N PHE A 108 -12.11 -7.80 -0.47
CA PHE A 108 -11.58 -6.54 0.07
C PHE A 108 -11.59 -6.47 1.59
N ILE A 109 -12.67 -6.88 2.26
CA ILE A 109 -12.68 -6.88 3.74
C ILE A 109 -11.72 -7.94 4.30
N GLN A 110 -11.77 -9.18 3.79
CA GLN A 110 -10.84 -10.21 4.28
C GLN A 110 -9.41 -9.98 3.78
N GLY A 111 -9.21 -9.52 2.54
CA GLY A 111 -7.89 -9.14 2.04
C GLY A 111 -7.28 -8.00 2.86
N GLY A 112 -8.07 -6.98 3.22
CA GLY A 112 -7.65 -5.92 4.14
C GLY A 112 -7.28 -6.46 5.52
N ALA A 113 -8.07 -7.39 6.08
CA ALA A 113 -7.73 -8.04 7.34
C ALA A 113 -6.41 -8.83 7.26
N VAL A 114 -6.14 -9.50 6.14
CA VAL A 114 -4.86 -10.17 5.90
C VAL A 114 -3.72 -9.15 5.83
N CYS A 115 -3.88 -8.04 5.11
CA CYS A 115 -2.90 -6.95 5.07
C CYS A 115 -2.60 -6.41 6.49
N GLN A 116 -3.62 -6.21 7.32
CA GLN A 116 -3.46 -5.81 8.73
C GLN A 116 -2.68 -6.85 9.54
N ILE A 117 -3.03 -8.14 9.40
CA ILE A 117 -2.32 -9.24 10.06
C ILE A 117 -0.86 -9.29 9.61
N LEU A 118 -0.55 -9.01 8.35
CA LEU A 118 0.81 -8.97 7.82
C LEU A 118 1.55 -7.65 8.13
N GLY A 119 0.88 -6.64 8.68
CA GLY A 119 1.48 -5.32 8.92
C GLY A 119 1.68 -4.49 7.66
N ASN A 120 0.95 -4.80 6.58
CA ASN A 120 0.89 -3.97 5.38
C ASN A 120 -0.19 -2.89 5.52
N TYR A 121 0.19 -1.75 6.06
CA TYR A 121 -0.70 -0.61 6.23
C TYR A 121 -0.88 0.19 4.94
N SER A 122 0.01 0.03 3.95
CA SER A 122 -0.12 0.70 2.64
C SER A 122 -1.35 0.17 1.88
N SER A 123 -1.37 -1.13 1.57
CA SER A 123 -2.51 -1.73 0.87
C SER A 123 -3.77 -1.78 1.72
N LEU A 124 -3.67 -1.92 3.05
CA LEU A 124 -4.84 -1.80 3.93
C LEU A 124 -5.51 -0.44 3.75
N HIS A 125 -4.74 0.65 3.84
CA HIS A 125 -5.27 2.00 3.65
C HIS A 125 -5.87 2.16 2.26
N ALA A 126 -5.19 1.67 1.21
CA ALA A 126 -5.68 1.71 -0.17
C ALA A 126 -7.05 1.04 -0.32
N ILE A 127 -7.23 -0.12 0.33
CA ILE A 127 -8.50 -0.84 0.34
C ILE A 127 -9.59 -0.05 1.04
N LEU A 128 -9.29 0.47 2.23
CA LEU A 128 -10.27 1.19 3.04
C LEU A 128 -10.74 2.48 2.37
N VAL A 129 -9.83 3.29 1.84
CA VAL A 129 -10.20 4.54 1.14
C VAL A 129 -11.03 4.25 -0.11
N ALA A 130 -10.76 3.17 -0.84
CA ALA A 130 -11.54 2.78 -2.00
C ALA A 130 -12.95 2.32 -1.62
N LEU A 131 -13.08 1.50 -0.57
CA LEU A 131 -14.39 1.06 -0.05
C LEU A 131 -15.21 2.20 0.56
N GLN A 132 -14.55 3.19 1.16
CA GLN A 132 -15.16 4.40 1.71
C GLN A 132 -15.48 5.45 0.64
N SER A 133 -15.00 5.28 -0.59
CA SER A 133 -15.33 6.19 -1.69
C SER A 133 -16.85 6.23 -1.92
N VAL A 134 -17.35 7.38 -2.35
CA VAL A 134 -18.79 7.60 -2.61
C VAL A 134 -19.35 6.53 -3.55
N SER A 135 -18.57 6.11 -4.54
CA SER A 135 -18.92 5.10 -5.54
C SER A 135 -19.28 3.74 -4.93
N ILE A 136 -18.66 3.36 -3.80
CA ILE A 136 -18.88 2.08 -3.14
C ILE A 136 -19.72 2.24 -1.88
N HIS A 137 -19.42 3.24 -1.03
CA HIS A 137 -20.12 3.48 0.23
C HIS A 137 -21.62 3.74 0.03
N CYS A 138 -22.03 4.39 -1.07
CA CYS A 138 -23.45 4.65 -1.34
C CYS A 138 -24.24 3.42 -1.85
N LEU A 139 -23.60 2.28 -2.10
CA LEU A 139 -24.26 1.07 -2.60
C LEU A 139 -25.03 0.32 -1.51
N LYS A 140 -26.09 0.94 -0.95
CA LYS A 140 -26.86 0.42 0.20
C LYS A 140 -27.26 -1.05 0.04
N ARG A 141 -27.86 -1.40 -1.12
CA ARG A 141 -28.27 -2.79 -1.42
C ARG A 141 -27.11 -3.79 -1.39
N THR A 142 -25.91 -3.38 -1.79
CA THR A 142 -24.71 -4.22 -1.72
C THR A 142 -24.30 -4.42 -0.25
N TRP A 143 -24.21 -3.33 0.51
CA TRP A 143 -23.86 -3.38 1.94
C TRP A 143 -24.86 -4.15 2.80
N ASP A 144 -26.15 -4.12 2.45
CA ASP A 144 -27.19 -4.92 3.12
C ASP A 144 -26.98 -6.44 2.92
N ASN A 145 -26.28 -6.84 1.85
CA ASN A 145 -25.92 -8.24 1.57
C ASN A 145 -24.54 -8.63 2.12
N VAL A 146 -23.75 -7.69 2.67
CA VAL A 146 -22.48 -8.00 3.34
C VAL A 146 -22.76 -8.64 4.69
N SER A 147 -22.01 -9.69 5.05
CA SER A 147 -22.24 -10.38 6.31
C SER A 147 -22.00 -9.45 7.51
N ARG A 148 -22.85 -9.55 8.55
CA ARG A 148 -22.72 -8.70 9.76
C ARG A 148 -21.34 -8.80 10.41
N LYS A 149 -20.76 -10.01 10.41
CA LYS A 149 -19.41 -10.28 10.94
C LYS A 149 -18.37 -9.43 10.22
N ASN A 150 -18.34 -9.48 8.90
CA ASN A 150 -17.31 -8.81 8.14
C ASN A 150 -17.58 -7.30 8.01
N PHE A 151 -18.83 -6.86 8.02
CA PHE A 151 -19.14 -5.45 8.19
C PHE A 151 -18.59 -4.91 9.52
N GLN A 152 -18.63 -5.71 10.60
CA GLN A 152 -17.98 -5.34 11.86
C GLN A 152 -16.45 -5.32 11.73
N THR A 153 -15.85 -6.29 11.04
CA THR A 153 -14.42 -6.29 10.71
C THR A 153 -14.04 -5.01 9.96
N PHE A 154 -14.77 -4.64 8.91
CA PHE A 154 -14.54 -3.41 8.14
C PHE A 154 -14.56 -2.16 9.02
N LYS A 155 -15.56 -2.03 9.91
CA LYS A 155 -15.63 -0.91 10.86
C LYS A 155 -14.43 -0.90 11.82
N ASN A 156 -13.97 -2.06 12.27
CA ASN A 156 -12.78 -2.15 13.12
C ASN A 156 -11.52 -1.72 12.35
N LEU A 157 -11.34 -2.22 11.12
CA LEU A 157 -10.24 -1.83 10.24
C LEU A 157 -10.22 -0.30 10.01
N CYS A 158 -11.37 0.30 9.71
CA CYS A 158 -11.49 1.75 9.52
C CYS A 158 -11.13 2.55 10.79
N ARG A 159 -11.45 2.03 11.97
CA ARG A 159 -11.10 2.69 13.25
C ARG A 159 -9.60 2.67 13.50
N GLU A 160 -8.95 1.56 13.16
CA GLU A 160 -7.51 1.40 13.34
C GLU A 160 -6.68 2.15 12.28
N ASP A 161 -7.25 2.38 11.08
CA ASP A 161 -6.63 3.10 9.96
C ASP A 161 -6.70 4.64 10.08
N ASN A 162 -7.47 5.16 11.04
CA ASN A 162 -7.65 6.60 11.23
C ASN A 162 -6.33 7.29 11.64
N PRO A 163 -6.16 8.62 11.50
CA PRO A 163 -4.90 9.34 11.82
C PRO A 163 -4.26 9.09 13.21
N PRO A 164 -4.98 8.78 14.31
CA PRO A 164 -4.34 8.27 15.54
C PRO A 164 -3.65 6.89 15.37
N GLY A 165 -3.96 6.12 14.32
CA GLY A 165 -3.23 4.94 13.84
C GLY A 165 -1.82 5.22 13.32
N ARG A 166 -1.45 6.50 13.14
CA ARG A 166 -0.04 6.95 13.02
C ARG A 166 0.80 6.54 14.23
N GLU A 167 0.17 6.33 15.40
CA GLU A 167 0.87 5.83 16.58
C GLU A 167 1.51 4.48 16.34
N LEU A 168 0.98 3.59 15.49
CA LEU A 168 1.53 2.24 15.40
C LEU A 168 2.85 2.18 14.62
N PRO A 169 3.00 2.81 13.43
CA PRO A 169 4.30 2.98 12.79
C PRO A 169 5.28 3.81 13.63
N ILE A 170 4.79 4.86 14.31
CA ILE A 170 5.63 5.70 15.19
C ILE A 170 6.09 4.91 16.44
N LYS A 171 5.21 4.13 17.08
CA LYS A 171 5.54 3.24 18.21
C LYS A 171 6.48 2.13 17.78
N LEU A 172 6.27 1.55 16.59
CA LEU A 172 7.22 0.59 16.03
C LEU A 172 8.57 1.22 15.81
N SER A 173 8.61 2.41 15.20
CA SER A 173 9.87 3.13 15.05
C SER A 173 10.52 3.43 16.40
N GLN A 174 9.77 3.91 17.40
CA GLN A 174 10.27 4.12 18.76
C GLN A 174 10.81 2.82 19.38
N PHE A 175 10.13 1.69 19.14
CA PHE A 175 10.60 0.37 19.56
C PHE A 175 11.93 0.01 18.87
N TYR A 176 12.04 0.17 17.56
CA TYR A 176 13.30 -0.06 16.83
C TYR A 176 14.41 0.92 17.22
N LYS A 177 14.10 2.20 17.51
CA LYS A 177 15.04 3.19 18.09
C LYS A 177 15.56 2.74 19.45
N SER A 178 14.71 2.14 20.28
CA SER A 178 15.11 1.59 21.59
C SER A 178 16.06 0.39 21.46
N LEU A 179 15.96 -0.37 20.36
CA LEU A 179 16.85 -1.49 20.06
C LEU A 179 18.21 -1.05 19.50
N GLN A 180 18.29 0.08 18.78
CA GLN A 180 19.55 0.62 18.24
C GLN A 180 20.40 1.38 19.28
N ARG A 181 19.80 1.86 20.36
CA ARG A 181 20.55 2.42 21.50
C ARG A 181 21.30 1.28 22.21
N ARG A 182 22.57 1.12 21.84
CA ARG A 182 23.54 0.19 22.45
C ARG A 182 23.43 0.25 23.98
N GLN A 183 23.14 -0.89 24.59
CA GLN A 183 23.28 -1.06 26.03
C GLN A 183 24.75 -1.10 26.43
N PRO A 184 25.10 -0.70 27.67
CA PRO A 184 26.43 -0.91 28.22
C PRO A 184 26.81 -2.41 28.16
N PRO A 185 28.10 -2.73 28.02
CA PRO A 185 28.57 -4.11 27.89
C PRO A 185 28.26 -4.87 29.18
N GLY A 186 27.34 -5.85 29.14
CA GLY A 186 27.08 -6.73 30.29
C GLY A 186 25.70 -7.38 30.37
N GLN A 187 24.68 -6.90 29.66
CA GLN A 187 23.34 -7.50 29.74
C GLN A 187 22.99 -8.29 28.46
N LYS A 188 23.11 -9.63 28.55
CA LYS A 188 22.51 -10.56 27.58
C LYS A 188 21.00 -10.63 27.81
N VAL A 189 20.26 -9.62 27.35
CA VAL A 189 18.82 -9.78 27.11
C VAL A 189 18.63 -9.92 25.61
N GLN A 190 18.34 -11.13 25.17
CA GLN A 190 18.02 -11.46 23.79
C GLN A 190 16.63 -10.91 23.44
N LYS A 191 16.48 -9.57 23.36
CA LYS A 191 15.27 -8.94 22.84
C LYS A 191 15.24 -9.17 21.33
N ARG A 192 14.61 -10.28 20.96
CA ARG A 192 14.36 -10.65 19.57
C ARG A 192 13.73 -9.44 18.86
N LEU A 193 14.31 -9.05 17.72
CA LEU A 193 13.69 -8.11 16.78
C LEU A 193 12.22 -8.53 16.58
N PRO A 194 11.24 -7.62 16.42
CA PRO A 194 9.89 -8.03 16.06
C PRO A 194 10.02 -8.79 14.74
N LYS A 195 9.78 -10.10 14.77
CA LYS A 195 9.86 -10.95 13.56
C LYS A 195 8.80 -10.58 12.51
N LYS A 196 7.93 -9.62 12.83
CA LYS A 196 6.81 -9.20 12.00
C LYS A 196 7.26 -8.06 11.09
N GLY A 197 7.19 -8.29 9.78
CA GLY A 197 7.41 -7.26 8.78
C GLY A 197 6.36 -6.15 8.86
N VAL A 198 6.73 -4.94 8.41
CA VAL A 198 5.80 -3.81 8.33
C VAL A 198 6.05 -2.99 7.07
N VAL A 199 4.97 -2.64 6.37
CA VAL A 199 4.96 -1.63 5.31
C VAL A 199 4.04 -0.48 5.75
N PRO A 200 4.56 0.75 5.91
CA PRO A 200 3.74 1.90 6.24
C PRO A 200 3.07 2.51 5.00
N TYR A 201 2.02 3.29 5.21
CA TYR A 201 1.54 4.24 4.21
C TYR A 201 2.51 5.44 4.12
N ILE A 202 3.45 5.37 3.17
CA ILE A 202 4.59 6.30 3.07
C ILE A 202 4.16 7.77 2.91
N VAL A 203 3.01 8.03 2.30
CA VAL A 203 2.49 9.38 2.06
C VAL A 203 2.32 10.16 3.36
N THR A 204 2.06 9.49 4.48
CA THR A 204 1.98 10.15 5.80
C THR A 204 3.30 10.83 6.18
N PHE A 205 4.42 10.13 6.00
CA PHE A 205 5.75 10.67 6.28
C PHE A 205 6.11 11.80 5.31
N LEU A 206 5.70 11.68 4.05
CA LEU A 206 5.91 12.72 3.04
C LEU A 206 5.13 14.00 3.35
N ILE A 207 3.91 13.89 3.85
CA ILE A 207 3.11 15.04 4.31
C ILE A 207 3.86 15.75 5.44
N ASP A 208 4.30 15.01 6.46
CA ASP A 208 5.03 15.58 7.60
C ASP A 208 6.32 16.28 7.14
N LEU A 209 7.08 15.67 6.22
CA LEU A 209 8.32 16.25 5.67
C LEU A 209 8.06 17.52 4.84
N VAL A 210 7.00 17.56 4.04
CA VAL A 210 6.61 18.76 3.28
C VAL A 210 6.12 19.87 4.20
N MET A 211 5.38 19.54 5.27
CA MET A 211 4.97 20.52 6.28
C MET A 211 6.19 21.14 6.98
N LEU A 212 7.19 20.33 7.34
CA LEU A 212 8.44 20.81 7.93
C LEU A 212 9.22 21.73 6.98
N GLU A 213 9.28 21.39 5.69
CA GLU A 213 9.93 22.23 4.68
C GLU A 213 9.21 23.57 4.51
N THR A 214 7.88 23.55 4.46
CA THR A 214 7.07 24.77 4.34
C THR A 214 7.24 25.69 5.56
N ALA A 215 7.37 25.11 6.76
CA ALA A 215 7.60 25.88 7.98
C ALA A 215 8.98 26.58 8.02
N LYS A 216 10.03 25.99 7.42
CA LYS A 216 11.37 26.62 7.34
C LYS A 216 11.36 27.93 6.56
N GLY A 217 10.48 28.06 5.55
CA GLY A 217 10.36 29.27 4.73
C GLY A 217 9.78 30.48 5.48
N ASN A 218 9.10 30.26 6.60
CA ASN A 218 8.34 31.29 7.29
C ASN A 218 9.06 31.88 8.53
N GLU A 219 10.03 31.19 9.15
CA GLU A 219 10.66 31.64 10.41
C GLU A 219 12.16 31.25 10.52
N ILE A 220 13.04 32.25 10.57
CA ILE A 220 14.52 32.08 10.62
C ILE A 220 14.99 31.41 11.93
N ASN A 221 14.25 31.57 13.03
CA ASN A 221 14.66 31.12 14.37
C ASN A 221 14.33 29.65 14.70
N HIS A 222 13.51 28.95 13.89
CA HIS A 222 13.09 27.56 14.14
C HIS A 222 13.86 26.50 13.33
N SER A 223 14.87 26.91 12.56
CA SER A 223 15.60 26.07 11.60
C SER A 223 16.24 24.82 12.21
N LYS A 224 16.80 24.90 13.42
CA LYS A 224 17.45 23.75 14.09
C LYS A 224 16.43 22.67 14.48
N ASN A 225 15.32 23.06 15.09
CA ASN A 225 14.27 22.12 15.51
C ASN A 225 13.62 21.41 14.31
N ASN A 226 13.42 22.13 13.20
CA ASN A 226 12.84 21.54 11.99
C ASN A 226 13.77 20.52 11.33
N LYS A 227 15.09 20.77 11.32
CA LYS A 227 16.10 19.80 10.85
C LYS A 227 16.15 18.55 11.73
N ASP A 228 16.11 18.72 13.05
CA ASP A 228 16.08 17.59 13.98
C ASP A 228 14.81 16.74 13.77
N GLN A 229 13.67 17.39 13.57
CA GLN A 229 12.40 16.69 13.29
C GLN A 229 12.41 15.98 11.93
N GLU A 230 12.96 16.60 10.88
CA GLU A 230 13.14 15.97 9.56
C GLU A 230 14.00 14.70 9.67
N TYR A 231 15.13 14.80 10.37
CA TYR A 231 16.00 13.64 10.63
C TYR A 231 15.27 12.52 11.39
N ARG A 232 14.42 12.88 12.38
CA ARG A 232 13.63 11.90 13.13
C ARG A 232 12.67 11.13 12.23
N VAL A 233 11.98 11.81 11.31
CA VAL A 233 11.03 11.21 10.37
C VAL A 233 11.76 10.31 9.37
N LEU A 234 12.90 10.74 8.82
CA LEU A 234 13.72 9.89 7.94
C LEU A 234 14.25 8.64 8.66
N THR A 235 14.67 8.79 9.92
CA THR A 235 15.07 7.67 10.77
C THR A 235 13.91 6.69 10.96
N ASP A 236 12.68 7.18 11.14
CA ASP A 236 11.50 6.30 11.26
C ASP A 236 11.30 5.46 9.99
N ILE A 237 11.43 6.08 8.81
CA ILE A 237 11.35 5.36 7.52
C ILE A 237 12.42 4.26 7.45
N MET A 238 13.68 4.56 7.80
CA MET A 238 14.77 3.58 7.81
C MET A 238 14.49 2.37 8.68
N LEU A 239 13.96 2.60 9.88
CA LEU A 239 13.68 1.52 10.83
C LEU A 239 12.52 0.64 10.34
N LEU A 240 11.52 1.25 9.71
CA LEU A 240 10.43 0.52 9.08
C LEU A 240 10.93 -0.27 7.85
N GLN A 241 11.92 0.23 7.10
CA GLN A 241 12.56 -0.55 6.02
C GLN A 241 13.29 -1.78 6.56
N ALA A 242 13.99 -1.64 7.70
CA ALA A 242 14.59 -2.78 8.39
C ALA A 242 13.53 -3.79 8.85
N ALA A 243 12.37 -3.31 9.33
CA ALA A 243 11.24 -4.17 9.67
C ALA A 243 10.70 -4.90 8.42
N ALA A 244 10.52 -4.22 7.30
CA ALA A 244 10.10 -4.82 6.03
C ALA A 244 11.07 -5.90 5.53
N GLY A 245 12.35 -5.85 5.92
CA GLY A 245 13.31 -6.93 5.67
C GLY A 245 12.96 -8.27 6.34
N ASN A 246 12.04 -8.29 7.31
CA ASN A 246 11.62 -9.51 8.00
C ASN A 246 10.48 -10.28 7.30
N TYR A 247 9.98 -9.80 6.16
CA TYR A 247 8.99 -10.55 5.39
C TYR A 247 9.62 -11.79 4.75
N CYS A 248 8.97 -12.94 4.93
CA CYS A 248 9.27 -14.20 4.25
C CYS A 248 8.07 -14.58 3.37
N LEU A 249 7.89 -13.84 2.27
CA LEU A 249 6.80 -14.03 1.31
C LEU A 249 7.41 -14.36 -0.05
N GLU A 250 6.79 -15.31 -0.75
CA GLU A 250 7.20 -15.72 -2.09
C GLU A 250 6.32 -15.06 -3.16
N PRO A 251 6.87 -14.71 -4.34
CA PRO A 251 6.12 -14.19 -5.47
C PRO A 251 5.15 -15.21 -6.09
#